data_AF-A0A2E5S7A0-F1
#
_entry.id   AF-A0A2E5S7A0-F1
#
_cell.length_a   1.000
_cell.length_b   1.000
_cell.length_c   1.000
_cell.angle_alpha   90.00
_cell.angle_beta   90.00
_cell.angle_gamma   90.00
#
_symmetry.space_group_name_H-M   'P 1'
#
loop_
_entity.id
_entity.type
_entity.pdbx_description
1 polymer ?
#
loop_
_entity_poly.entity_id
_entity_poly.type
_entity_poly.pdbx_seq_one_letter_code
_entity_poly.pdbx_strand_id
1 'polypeptide(L)'
;MRYPMKNFAVAIAILSISFLASCGGGGSPEDVAKEFGQAMLDGDVEAAQEVSTEEAAKLMPLIIGMMSSKVGEMSDEEKKEALAELDTMECKVEGEKAKCGPKGKSQSLELKQVDGEWKVDFNKRGQG
;
A
#
# COMPACT_ATOMS: atom_id res chain seq x y z
N MET A 1 -53.05 18.24 32.27
CA MET A 1 -52.03 17.55 33.11
C MET A 1 -50.85 17.18 32.21
N ARG A 2 -49.67 17.74 32.51
CA ARG A 2 -48.39 17.48 31.82
C ARG A 2 -47.75 16.24 32.45
N TYR A 3 -47.37 15.24 31.64
CA TYR A 3 -46.44 14.19 32.07
C TYR A 3 -45.00 14.61 31.72
N PRO A 4 -44.05 14.52 32.68
CA PRO A 4 -42.67 14.98 32.50
C PRO A 4 -41.79 13.93 31.77
N MET A 5 -40.84 14.44 30.96
CA MET A 5 -39.85 13.65 30.24
C MET A 5 -38.93 12.84 31.15
N LYS A 6 -38.64 11.59 30.77
CA LYS A 6 -37.41 10.88 31.15
C LYS A 6 -36.89 10.14 29.93
N ASN A 7 -35.77 10.66 29.44
CA ASN A 7 -35.05 10.28 28.24
C ASN A 7 -34.59 8.80 28.33
N PHE A 8 -35.15 7.93 27.51
CA PHE A 8 -34.52 6.64 27.20
C PHE A 8 -33.60 6.85 25.99
N ALA A 9 -32.41 7.38 26.27
CA ALA A 9 -31.31 7.36 25.31
C ALA A 9 -30.85 5.90 25.14
N VAL A 10 -31.24 5.28 24.02
CA VAL A 10 -30.71 3.98 23.61
C VAL A 10 -29.27 4.20 23.15
N ALA A 11 -28.31 3.93 24.03
CA ALA A 11 -26.90 3.90 23.68
C ALA A 11 -26.61 2.62 22.88
N ILE A 12 -26.56 2.75 21.55
CA ILE A 12 -26.00 1.71 20.69
C ILE A 12 -24.48 1.75 20.90
N ALA A 13 -23.98 0.84 21.75
CA ALA A 13 -22.55 0.57 21.85
C ALA A 13 -22.12 -0.08 20.53
N ILE A 14 -21.60 0.73 19.61
CA ILE A 14 -20.90 0.24 18.43
C ILE A 14 -19.61 -0.40 18.96
N LEU A 15 -19.62 -1.73 19.03
CA LEU A 15 -18.44 -2.54 19.28
C LEU A 15 -17.36 -2.13 18.29
N SER A 16 -16.38 -1.38 18.76
CA SER A 16 -15.16 -1.08 18.04
C SER A 16 -14.46 -2.41 17.80
N ILE A 17 -14.54 -2.92 16.58
CA ILE A 17 -13.68 -4.02 16.14
C ILE A 17 -12.29 -3.40 15.99
N SER A 18 -11.52 -3.47 17.08
CA SER A 18 -10.08 -3.25 17.05
C SER A 18 -9.48 -4.37 16.21
N PHE A 19 -9.36 -4.15 14.90
CA PHE A 19 -8.58 -5.03 14.05
C PHE A 19 -7.13 -5.00 14.54
N LEU A 20 -6.64 -6.21 14.73
CA LEU A 20 -5.38 -6.57 15.35
C LEU A 20 -4.22 -5.88 14.63
N ALA A 21 -3.36 -5.22 15.40
CA ALA A 21 -2.00 -4.95 15.00
C ALA A 21 -1.26 -6.30 14.84
N SER A 22 -1.26 -6.83 13.62
CA SER A 22 -0.31 -7.85 13.18
C SER A 22 0.72 -7.14 12.31
N CYS A 23 1.94 -6.98 12.82
CA CYS A 23 3.09 -6.75 11.95
C CYS A 23 3.21 -7.98 11.07
N GLY A 24 2.90 -7.84 9.79
CA GLY A 24 2.81 -8.94 8.84
C GLY A 24 1.37 -9.23 8.46
N GLY A 25 0.94 -8.60 7.36
CA GLY A 25 -0.23 -9.01 6.60
C GLY A 25 -1.43 -8.08 6.67
N GLY A 26 -1.51 -7.15 5.71
CA GLY A 26 -2.73 -6.39 5.40
C GLY A 26 -2.78 -4.93 5.86
N GLY A 27 -1.73 -4.14 5.58
CA GLY A 27 -1.79 -2.68 5.68
C GLY A 27 -2.76 -2.05 4.66
N SER A 28 -2.98 -0.74 4.73
CA SER A 28 -3.69 -0.01 3.68
C SER A 28 -2.94 -0.16 2.33
N PRO A 29 -3.59 0.06 1.17
CA PRO A 29 -2.87 0.02 -0.10
C PRO A 29 -1.75 1.06 -0.14
N GLU A 30 -1.88 2.18 0.57
CA GLU A 30 -0.82 3.16 0.76
C GLU A 30 0.39 2.59 1.52
N ASP A 31 0.15 1.85 2.61
CA ASP A 31 1.22 1.23 3.40
C ASP A 31 1.99 0.20 2.55
N VAL A 32 1.27 -0.68 1.85
CA VAL A 32 1.86 -1.69 0.95
C VAL A 32 2.66 -1.01 -0.17
N ALA A 33 2.15 0.10 -0.72
CA ALA A 33 2.85 0.85 -1.76
C ALA A 33 4.13 1.53 -1.23
N LYS A 34 4.10 2.01 0.02
CA LYS A 34 5.27 2.59 0.70
C LYS A 34 6.32 1.52 1.00
N GLU A 35 5.92 0.40 1.59
CA GLU A 35 6.78 -0.75 1.89
C GLU A 35 7.45 -1.27 0.62
N PHE A 36 6.67 -1.44 -0.45
CA PHE A 36 7.20 -1.82 -1.75
C PHE A 36 8.24 -0.81 -2.26
N GLY A 37 7.89 0.48 -2.28
CA GLY A 37 8.80 1.53 -2.75
C GLY A 37 10.11 1.60 -1.94
N GLN A 38 10.04 1.38 -0.63
CA GLN A 38 11.22 1.32 0.23
C GLN A 38 12.09 0.10 -0.12
N ALA A 39 11.49 -1.09 -0.27
CA ALA A 39 12.21 -2.29 -0.69
C ALA A 39 12.92 -2.09 -2.05
N MET A 40 12.30 -1.36 -3.00
CA MET A 40 12.93 -1.04 -4.27
C MET A 40 14.14 -0.11 -4.14
N LEU A 41 14.10 0.87 -3.23
CA LEU A 41 15.23 1.78 -2.95
C LEU A 41 16.37 1.07 -2.21
N ASP A 42 16.03 0.14 -1.32
CA ASP A 42 17.01 -0.63 -0.56
C ASP A 42 17.58 -1.82 -1.35
N GLY A 43 16.97 -2.14 -2.51
CA GLY A 43 17.31 -3.32 -3.30
C GLY A 43 16.94 -4.63 -2.61
N ASP A 44 15.99 -4.59 -1.67
CA ASP A 44 15.56 -5.72 -0.86
C ASP A 44 14.54 -6.57 -1.65
N VAL A 45 15.05 -7.66 -2.22
CA VAL A 45 14.23 -8.58 -3.02
C VAL A 45 13.20 -9.31 -2.17
N GLU A 46 13.56 -9.69 -0.94
CA GLU A 46 12.67 -10.48 -0.08
C GLU A 46 11.49 -9.62 0.36
N ALA A 47 11.76 -8.41 0.87
CA ALA A 47 10.71 -7.46 1.26
C ALA A 47 9.79 -7.09 0.08
N ALA A 48 10.34 -6.87 -1.12
CA ALA A 48 9.53 -6.59 -2.30
C ALA A 48 8.64 -7.78 -2.70
N GLN A 49 9.11 -9.02 -2.51
CA GLN A 49 8.34 -10.23 -2.79
C GLN A 49 7.18 -10.43 -1.81
N GLU A 50 7.40 -10.20 -0.52
CA GLU A 50 6.38 -10.41 0.52
C GLU A 50 5.12 -9.55 0.32
N VAL A 51 5.30 -8.32 -0.16
CA VAL A 51 4.20 -7.36 -0.41
C VAL A 51 3.62 -7.48 -1.83
N SER A 52 4.12 -8.40 -2.64
CA SER A 52 3.71 -8.62 -4.03
C SER A 52 2.80 -9.84 -4.18
N THR A 53 1.98 -9.87 -5.23
CA THR A 53 1.26 -11.09 -5.63
C THR A 53 2.26 -12.15 -6.05
N GLU A 54 1.90 -13.43 -6.01
CA GLU A 54 2.83 -14.52 -6.37
C GLU A 54 3.44 -14.34 -7.78
N GLU A 55 2.65 -13.85 -8.73
CA GLU A 55 3.12 -13.55 -10.09
C GLU A 55 4.10 -12.37 -10.11
N ALA A 56 3.80 -11.29 -9.38
CA ALA A 56 4.68 -10.13 -9.25
C ALA A 56 5.98 -10.47 -8.50
N ALA A 57 5.90 -11.23 -7.41
CA ALA A 57 7.03 -11.67 -6.60
C ALA A 57 8.10 -12.41 -7.43
N LYS A 58 7.68 -13.25 -8.37
CA LYS A 58 8.58 -13.96 -9.30
C LYS A 58 9.41 -13.02 -10.18
N LEU A 59 8.95 -11.80 -10.41
CA LEU A 59 9.61 -10.79 -11.22
C LEU A 59 10.54 -9.87 -10.41
N MET A 60 10.42 -9.84 -9.08
CA MET A 60 11.16 -8.89 -8.23
C MET A 60 12.68 -8.97 -8.38
N PRO A 61 13.32 -10.16 -8.42
CA PRO A 61 14.77 -10.24 -8.60
C PRO A 61 15.22 -9.57 -9.91
N LEU A 62 14.44 -9.72 -10.99
CA LEU A 62 14.73 -9.11 -12.28
C LEU A 62 14.53 -7.59 -12.22
N ILE A 63 13.41 -7.13 -11.67
CA ILE A 63 13.08 -5.70 -11.63
C ILE A 63 14.09 -4.95 -10.75
N ILE A 64 14.40 -5.46 -9.56
CA ILE A 64 15.40 -4.86 -8.67
C ILE A 64 16.78 -4.91 -9.31
N GLY A 65 17.16 -6.04 -9.93
CA GLY A 65 18.41 -6.14 -10.68
C GLY A 65 18.55 -5.05 -11.75
N MET A 66 17.49 -4.81 -12.51
CA MET A 66 17.45 -3.75 -13.53
C MET A 66 17.50 -2.33 -12.96
N MET A 67 16.96 -2.10 -11.77
CA MET A 67 16.95 -0.78 -11.13
C MET A 67 18.18 -0.51 -10.25
N SER A 68 18.90 -1.55 -9.82
CA SER A 68 20.01 -1.46 -8.88
C SER A 68 21.12 -0.49 -9.33
N SER A 69 21.46 -0.47 -10.62
CA SER A 69 22.46 0.48 -11.15
C SER A 69 21.97 1.92 -11.04
N LYS A 70 20.70 2.17 -11.39
CA LYS A 70 20.09 3.50 -11.31
C LYS A 70 20.02 3.99 -9.86
N VAL A 71 19.60 3.12 -8.94
CA VAL A 71 19.53 3.45 -7.50
C VAL A 71 20.93 3.68 -6.91
N GLY A 72 21.91 2.90 -7.34
CA GLY A 72 23.32 3.05 -6.93
C GLY A 72 23.95 4.37 -7.42
N GLU A 73 23.48 4.91 -8.55
CA GLU A 73 23.93 6.18 -9.12
C GLU A 73 23.22 7.42 -8.56
N MET A 74 22.16 7.24 -7.75
CA MET A 74 21.42 8.38 -7.18
C MET A 74 22.29 9.19 -6.21
N SER A 75 22.24 10.52 -6.34
CA SER A 75 22.81 11.43 -5.36
C SER A 75 22.07 11.34 -4.01
N ASP A 76 22.67 11.89 -2.96
CA ASP A 76 22.04 11.94 -1.64
C ASP A 76 20.74 12.77 -1.66
N GLU A 77 20.70 13.84 -2.45
CA GLU A 77 19.51 14.65 -2.66
C GLU A 77 18.40 13.86 -3.37
N GLU A 78 18.75 13.12 -4.43
CA GLU A 78 17.80 12.28 -5.17
C GLU A 78 17.22 11.16 -4.28
N LYS A 79 18.06 10.52 -3.45
CA LYS A 79 17.60 9.51 -2.48
C LYS A 79 16.66 10.12 -1.45
N LYS A 80 16.99 11.31 -0.94
CA LYS A 80 16.14 12.03 0.01
C LYS A 80 14.79 12.42 -0.60
N GLU A 81 14.79 12.87 -1.85
CA GLU A 81 13.56 13.17 -2.58
C GLU A 81 12.69 11.91 -2.77
N ALA A 82 13.30 10.80 -3.20
CA ALA A 82 12.59 9.54 -3.35
C ALA A 82 11.97 9.04 -2.04
N LEU A 83 12.70 9.12 -0.92
CA LEU A 83 12.18 8.78 0.41
C LEU A 83 11.02 9.71 0.81
N ALA A 84 11.13 11.02 0.55
CA ALA A 84 10.05 11.97 0.83
C ALA A 84 8.80 11.69 -0.01
N GLU A 85 8.96 11.22 -1.25
CA GLU A 85 7.84 10.82 -2.11
C GLU A 85 7.08 9.63 -1.54
N LEU A 86 7.79 8.65 -0.95
CA LEU A 86 7.17 7.50 -0.29
C LEU A 86 6.27 7.91 0.90
N ASP A 87 6.59 9.01 1.59
CA ASP A 87 5.74 9.56 2.66
C ASP A 87 4.47 10.26 2.14
N THR A 88 4.37 10.49 0.82
CA THR A 88 3.23 11.18 0.19
C THR A 88 2.36 10.25 -0.64
N MET A 89 2.49 8.93 -0.48
CA MET A 89 1.73 7.95 -1.25
C MET A 89 0.22 8.11 -1.02
N GLU A 90 -0.53 8.17 -2.11
CA GLU A 90 -2.00 8.17 -2.12
C GLU A 90 -2.50 7.08 -3.06
N CYS A 91 -3.55 6.36 -2.67
CA CYS A 91 -4.16 5.33 -3.51
C CYS A 91 -5.61 5.67 -3.89
N LYS A 92 -5.96 5.43 -5.15
CA LYS A 92 -7.36 5.37 -5.59
C LYS A 92 -7.82 3.93 -5.54
N VAL A 93 -8.77 3.64 -4.67
CA VAL A 93 -9.33 2.29 -4.47
C VAL A 93 -10.64 2.14 -5.24
N GLU A 94 -10.73 1.08 -6.05
CA GLU A 94 -11.91 0.70 -6.83
C GLU A 94 -12.20 -0.79 -6.59
N GLY A 95 -13.03 -1.09 -5.59
CA GLY A 95 -13.30 -2.46 -5.16
C GLY A 95 -12.03 -3.12 -4.62
N GLU A 96 -11.65 -4.25 -5.22
CA GLU A 96 -10.47 -5.05 -4.84
C GLU A 96 -9.19 -4.62 -5.59
N LYS A 97 -9.19 -3.45 -6.22
CA LYS A 97 -8.02 -2.89 -6.92
C LYS A 97 -7.69 -1.51 -6.40
N ALA A 98 -6.41 -1.16 -6.45
CA ALA A 98 -5.95 0.19 -6.15
C ALA A 98 -4.87 0.64 -7.12
N LYS A 99 -4.81 1.94 -7.37
CA LYS A 99 -3.70 2.60 -8.08
C LYS A 99 -3.05 3.61 -7.16
N CYS A 100 -1.78 3.43 -6.88
CA CYS A 100 -1.01 4.19 -5.91
C CYS A 100 0.11 4.98 -6.58
N GLY A 101 0.49 6.09 -5.95
CA GLY A 101 1.63 6.92 -6.34
C GLY A 101 1.78 8.13 -5.44
N PRO A 102 2.90 8.85 -5.52
CA PRO A 102 3.13 10.05 -4.73
C PRO A 102 2.08 11.12 -5.05
N LYS A 103 1.65 11.88 -4.03
CA LYS A 103 0.70 12.98 -4.18
C LYS A 103 1.17 13.97 -5.25
N GLY A 104 0.26 14.31 -6.17
CA GLY A 104 0.56 15.23 -7.27
C GLY A 104 1.35 14.61 -8.44
N LYS A 105 1.67 13.31 -8.38
CA LYS A 105 2.27 12.54 -9.48
C LYS A 105 1.30 11.49 -10.03
N SER A 106 1.72 10.81 -11.10
CA SER A 106 0.94 9.74 -11.72
C SER A 106 0.87 8.52 -10.79
N GLN A 107 -0.34 8.02 -10.54
CA GLN A 107 -0.59 6.80 -9.78
C GLN A 107 -0.49 5.60 -10.73
N SER A 108 0.66 4.94 -10.74
CA SER A 108 0.99 3.86 -11.68
C SER A 108 1.29 2.52 -11.00
N LEU A 109 1.45 2.51 -9.68
CA LEU A 109 1.64 1.27 -8.94
C LEU A 109 0.27 0.61 -8.75
N GLU A 110 0.06 -0.52 -9.40
CA GLU A 110 -1.18 -1.27 -9.30
C GLU A 110 -1.10 -2.26 -8.15
N LEU A 111 -2.14 -2.27 -7.31
CA LEU A 111 -2.33 -3.22 -6.23
C LEU A 111 -3.68 -3.92 -6.43
N LYS A 112 -3.77 -5.14 -5.94
CA LYS A 112 -5.03 -5.86 -5.81
C LYS A 112 -5.14 -6.50 -4.44
N GLN A 113 -6.37 -6.73 -4.00
CA GLN A 113 -6.63 -7.51 -2.80
C GLN A 113 -6.56 -9.01 -3.15
N VAL A 114 -5.82 -9.78 -2.36
CA VAL A 114 -5.74 -11.23 -2.42
C VAL A 114 -6.01 -11.75 -1.02
N ASP A 115 -7.06 -12.54 -0.86
CA ASP A 115 -7.47 -13.11 0.44
C ASP A 115 -7.61 -12.07 1.57
N GLY A 116 -8.07 -10.87 1.22
CA GLY A 116 -8.25 -9.75 2.17
C GLY A 116 -7.03 -8.86 2.35
N GLU A 117 -5.87 -9.21 1.78
CA GLU A 117 -4.62 -8.46 1.88
C GLU A 117 -4.31 -7.68 0.61
N TRP A 118 -3.86 -6.44 0.73
CA TRP A 118 -3.35 -5.68 -0.41
C TRP A 118 -1.98 -6.19 -0.84
N LYS A 119 -1.79 -6.37 -2.15
CA LYS A 119 -0.54 -6.82 -2.75
C LYS A 119 -0.25 -6.06 -4.04
N VAL A 120 1.01 -5.76 -4.31
CA VAL A 120 1.46 -5.18 -5.60
C VAL A 120 1.26 -6.20 -6.72
N ASP A 121 0.66 -5.75 -7.82
CA ASP A 121 0.27 -6.60 -8.95
C ASP A 121 0.74 -6.02 -10.28
N PHE A 122 1.71 -6.67 -10.92
CA PHE A 122 2.18 -6.30 -12.26
C PHE A 122 1.44 -7.06 -13.34
N ASN A 123 0.10 -7.02 -13.33
CA ASN A 123 -0.66 -7.77 -14.31
C ASN A 123 -0.77 -7.00 -15.63
N LYS A 124 0.01 -7.40 -16.64
CA LYS A 124 -0.12 -6.90 -18.01
C LYS A 124 -1.47 -7.22 -18.68
N ARG A 125 -2.39 -7.96 -18.03
CA ARG A 125 -3.69 -8.38 -18.60
C ARG A 125 -4.85 -7.39 -18.38
N GLY A 126 -4.56 -6.10 -18.31
CA GLY A 126 -5.56 -5.03 -18.15
C GLY A 126 -5.71 -4.06 -19.33
N GLN A 127 -5.02 -4.31 -20.46
CA GLN A 127 -5.29 -3.64 -21.74
C GLN A 127 -5.84 -4.67 -22.72
N GLY A 128 -7.17 -4.86 -22.67
CA GLY A 128 -7.95 -5.68 -23.59
C GLY A 128 -9.36 -5.12 -23.67
#